data_AF-A6TKD9-F1
#
_entry.id   AF-A6TKD9-F1
#
_cell.length_a   1.000
_cell.length_b   1.000
_cell.length_c   1.000
_cell.angle_alpha   90.00
_cell.angle_beta   90.00
_cell.angle_gamma   90.00
#
_symmetry.space_group_name_H-M   'P 1'
#
loop_
_entity.id
_entity.type
_entity.pdbx_description
1 polymer ?
#
loop_
_entity_poly.entity_id
_entity_poly.type
_entity_poly.pdbx_seq_one_letter_code
_entity_poly.pdbx_strand_id
1 'polypeptide(L)'
;MKNKITVEGVEYIFQKVTPREWLKIRERSKNKYGNSSQELLYTEVFEHVIISPKVGIDDFEEIETLEEVITAAINFQCKRQRKEEQKLSRHGQKELANMETGDGGQD
;
A
#
# COMPACT_ATOMS: atom_id res chain seq x y z
N MET A 1 4.56 11.39 -3.51
CA MET A 1 4.02 10.44 -4.51
C MET A 1 2.63 10.03 -4.05
N LYS A 2 1.63 10.08 -4.94
CA LYS A 2 0.27 9.63 -4.67
C LYS A 2 0.00 8.35 -5.47
N ASN A 3 -0.87 7.47 -4.97
CA ASN A 3 -1.32 6.30 -5.70
C ASN A 3 -2.79 5.98 -5.38
N LYS A 4 -3.50 5.42 -6.36
CA LYS A 4 -4.86 4.92 -6.19
C LYS A 4 -4.81 3.44 -5.86
N ILE A 5 -5.52 3.03 -4.81
CA ILE A 5 -5.58 1.64 -4.33
C ILE A 5 -7.04 1.33 -4.01
N THR A 6 -7.54 0.22 -4.52
CA THR A 6 -8.89 -0.27 -4.22
C THR A 6 -8.81 -1.29 -3.11
N VAL A 7 -9.63 -1.12 -2.07
CA VAL A 7 -9.79 -2.07 -0.95
C VAL A 7 -11.28 -2.31 -0.79
N GLU A 8 -11.72 -3.57 -0.79
CA GLU A 8 -13.14 -3.95 -0.66
C GLU A 8 -14.07 -3.16 -1.61
N GLY A 9 -13.62 -2.93 -2.85
CA GLY A 9 -14.37 -2.19 -3.86
C GLY A 9 -14.39 -0.66 -3.71
N VAL A 10 -13.81 -0.10 -2.64
CA VAL A 10 -13.71 1.35 -2.43
C VAL A 10 -12.35 1.86 -2.93
N GLU A 11 -12.35 2.92 -3.75
CA GLU A 11 -11.12 3.56 -4.24
C GLU A 11 -10.57 4.55 -3.20
N TYR A 12 -9.35 4.29 -2.74
CA TYR A 12 -8.59 5.17 -1.88
C TYR A 12 -7.43 5.84 -2.61
N ILE A 13 -7.12 7.07 -2.24
CA ILE A 13 -5.92 7.79 -2.68
C ILE A 13 -4.96 7.85 -1.51
N PHE A 14 -3.83 7.17 -1.63
CA PHE A 14 -2.76 7.23 -0.64
C PHE A 14 -1.64 8.17 -1.08
N GLN A 15 -0.96 8.77 -0.12
CA GLN A 15 0.21 9.61 -0.34
C GLN A 15 1.37 9.19 0.57
N LYS A 16 2.59 9.24 0.03
CA LYS A 16 3.78 9.03 0.85
C LYS A 16 4.10 10.27 1.66
N VAL A 17 4.39 10.07 2.93
CA VAL A 17 5.03 11.07 3.78
C VAL A 17 6.54 10.87 3.80
N THR A 18 7.29 11.92 4.16
CA THR A 18 8.74 11.83 4.29
C THR A 18 9.14 10.85 5.40
N PRO A 19 10.35 10.26 5.38
CA PRO A 19 10.82 9.40 6.47
C PRO A 19 10.77 10.09 7.84
N ARG A 20 11.10 11.38 7.90
CA ARG A 20 11.01 12.17 9.14
C ARG A 20 9.58 12.24 9.65
N GLU A 21 8.62 12.52 8.78
CA GLU A 21 7.21 12.58 9.20
C GLU A 21 6.69 11.20 9.62
N TRP A 22 7.09 10.13 8.93
CA TRP A 22 6.76 8.77 9.31
C TRP A 22 7.26 8.40 10.72
N LEU A 23 8.47 8.83 11.07
CA LEU A 23 9.01 8.64 12.42
C LEU A 23 8.21 9.43 13.45
N LYS A 24 7.85 10.69 13.16
CA LYS A 24 7.01 11.50 14.05
C LYS A 24 5.62 10.87 14.27
N ILE A 25 4.98 10.37 13.21
CA ILE A 25 3.72 9.62 13.32
C ILE A 25 3.89 8.46 14.31
N ARG A 26 4.94 7.64 14.15
CA ARG A 26 5.21 6.51 15.05
C ARG A 26 5.50 6.93 16.49
N GLU A 27 6.11 8.10 16.69
CA GLU A 27 6.36 8.64 18.02
C GLU A 27 5.07 9.14 18.68
N ARG A 28 4.24 9.90 17.95
CA ARG A 28 2.92 10.37 18.41
C ARG A 28 1.95 9.21 18.70
N SER A 29 2.14 8.09 18.02
CA SER A 29 1.33 6.88 18.20
C SER A 29 1.70 6.05 19.44
N LYS A 30 2.58 6.55 20.31
CA LYS A 30 2.94 5.86 21.57
C LYS A 30 2.18 6.47 22.74
N ASN A 31 1.76 5.63 23.68
CA ASN A 31 1.21 6.09 24.94
C ASN A 31 2.31 6.60 25.89
N LYS A 32 1.92 7.12 27.06
CA LYS A 32 2.84 7.66 28.08
C LYS A 32 3.89 6.67 28.61
N TYR A 33 3.73 5.37 28.35
CA TYR A 33 4.69 4.32 28.72
C TYR A 33 5.60 3.90 27.56
N GLY A 34 5.48 4.56 26.40
CA GLY A 34 6.25 4.25 25.19
C GLY A 34 5.70 3.08 24.36
N ASN A 35 4.57 2.49 24.78
CA ASN A 35 3.93 1.40 24.05
C ASN A 35 3.12 1.96 22.87
N SER A 36 3.20 1.30 21.72
CA SER A 36 2.40 1.66 20.54
C SER A 36 0.92 1.49 20.81
N SER A 37 0.13 2.52 20.49
CA SER A 37 -1.33 2.47 20.39
C SER A 37 -1.72 2.31 18.93
N GLN A 38 -2.50 1.27 18.64
CA GLN A 38 -2.99 1.05 17.28
C GLN A 38 -3.98 2.13 16.88
N GLU A 39 -4.90 2.50 17.77
CA GLU A 39 -5.88 3.57 17.54
C GLU A 39 -5.22 4.89 17.13
N LEU A 40 -4.17 5.30 17.85
CA LEU A 40 -3.43 6.53 17.52
C LEU A 40 -2.69 6.40 16.18
N LEU A 41 -2.09 5.23 15.92
CA LEU A 41 -1.42 4.99 14.65
C LEU A 41 -2.41 5.03 13.48
N TYR A 42 -3.57 4.43 13.63
CA TYR A 42 -4.59 4.35 12.58
C TYR A 42 -5.14 5.75 12.28
N THR A 43 -5.42 6.53 13.32
CA THR A 43 -5.81 7.94 13.21
C THR A 43 -4.77 8.75 12.41
N GLU A 44 -3.49 8.63 12.77
CA GLU A 44 -2.40 9.33 12.08
C GLU A 44 -2.20 8.87 10.62
N VAL A 45 -2.44 7.58 10.34
CA VAL A 45 -2.40 7.04 8.96
C VAL A 45 -3.55 7.61 8.12
N PHE A 46 -4.77 7.69 8.65
CA PHE A 46 -5.88 8.35 7.97
C PHE A 46 -5.61 9.84 7.72
N GLU A 47 -4.99 10.54 8.67
CA GLU A 47 -4.73 11.97 8.50
C GLU A 47 -3.65 12.26 7.45
N HIS A 48 -2.56 11.49 7.46
CA HIS A 48 -1.35 11.85 6.72
C HIS A 48 -1.07 11.00 5.49
N VAL A 49 -1.55 9.75 5.46
CA VAL A 49 -1.28 8.80 4.37
C VAL A 49 -2.50 8.61 3.48
N ILE A 50 -3.72 8.55 4.04
CA ILE A 50 -4.96 8.37 3.27
C ILE A 50 -5.60 9.75 3.03
N ILE A 51 -5.60 10.24 1.80
CA ILE A 51 -6.10 11.60 1.53
C ILE A 51 -7.50 11.66 0.92
N SER A 52 -8.00 10.53 0.42
CA SER A 52 -9.35 10.41 -0.12
C SER A 52 -9.80 8.95 -0.09
N PRO A 53 -11.08 8.66 0.24
CA PRO A 53 -12.02 9.59 0.88
C PRO A 53 -11.51 10.07 2.25
N LYS A 54 -12.09 11.15 2.76
CA LYS A 54 -11.79 11.67 4.11
C LYS A 54 -12.65 10.95 5.14
N VAL A 55 -12.19 9.76 5.52
CA VAL A 55 -12.79 8.86 6.52
C VAL A 55 -11.81 8.58 7.64
N GLY A 56 -12.30 8.12 8.79
CA GLY A 56 -11.53 7.70 9.96
C GLY A 56 -11.98 6.33 10.49
N ILE A 57 -11.51 5.97 11.68
CA ILE A 57 -11.78 4.66 12.31
C ILE A 57 -13.28 4.41 12.47
N ASP A 58 -14.04 5.44 12.88
CA ASP A 58 -15.48 5.32 13.18
C ASP A 58 -16.36 5.15 11.94
N ASP A 59 -15.81 5.30 10.73
CA ASP A 59 -16.54 5.06 9.47
C ASP A 59 -16.54 3.58 9.05
N PHE A 60 -15.90 2.70 9.85
CA PHE A 60 -15.82 1.26 9.61
C PHE A 60 -16.61 0.49 10.66
N GLU A 61 -17.53 -0.37 10.21
CA GLU A 61 -18.30 -1.26 11.09
C GLU A 61 -17.49 -2.52 11.49
N GLU A 62 -16.67 -3.02 10.57
CA GLU A 62 -15.89 -4.25 10.75
C GLU A 62 -14.40 -3.95 10.91
N ILE A 63 -13.79 -4.51 11.96
CA ILE A 63 -12.37 -4.33 12.26
C ILE A 63 -11.46 -4.87 11.15
N GLU A 64 -11.89 -5.94 10.48
CA GLU A 64 -11.13 -6.58 9.39
C GLU A 64 -10.95 -5.62 8.21
N THR A 65 -12.03 -4.95 7.78
CA THR A 65 -11.97 -3.97 6.68
C THR A 65 -11.11 -2.77 7.04
N LEU A 66 -11.20 -2.28 8.28
CA LEU A 66 -10.34 -1.20 8.77
C LEU A 66 -8.86 -1.61 8.71
N GLU A 67 -8.52 -2.80 9.23
CA GLU A 67 -7.15 -3.31 9.23
C GLU A 67 -6.60 -3.52 7.82
N GLU A 68 -7.42 -3.93 6.86
CA GLU A 68 -7.02 -4.09 5.47
C GLU A 68 -6.62 -2.76 4.83
N VAL A 69 -7.46 -1.72 4.99
CA VAL A 69 -7.17 -0.37 4.49
C VAL A 69 -5.89 0.19 5.10
N ILE A 70 -5.74 0.08 6.43
CA ILE A 70 -4.54 0.54 7.13
C ILE A 70 -3.31 -0.24 6.68
N THR A 71 -3.40 -1.56 6.55
CA THR A 71 -2.30 -2.41 6.09
C THR A 71 -1.85 -2.02 4.68
N ALA A 72 -2.80 -1.77 3.77
CA ALA A 72 -2.51 -1.30 2.43
C ALA A 72 -1.77 0.05 2.45
N ALA A 73 -2.21 0.99 3.28
CA ALA A 73 -1.58 2.30 3.44
C ALA A 73 -0.14 2.21 4.01
N ILE A 74 0.07 1.37 5.04
CA ILE A 74 1.39 1.15 5.64
C ILE A 74 2.34 0.46 4.65
N ASN A 75 1.85 -0.53 3.90
CA ASN A 75 2.63 -1.22 2.87
C ASN A 75 3.05 -0.27 1.75
N PHE A 76 2.12 0.59 1.31
CA PHE A 76 2.40 1.65 0.36
C PHE A 76 3.48 2.60 0.87
N GLN A 77 3.36 3.07 2.12
CA GLN A 77 4.35 3.95 2.75
C GLN A 77 5.74 3.29 2.83
N CYS A 78 5.83 2.08 3.39
CA CYS A 78 7.09 1.39 3.68
C CYS A 78 7.72 0.66 2.48
N LYS A 79 7.11 0.69 1.29
CA LYS A 79 7.56 -0.06 0.10
C LYS A 79 7.63 -1.59 0.34
N ARG A 80 6.69 -2.16 1.11
CA ARG A 80 6.45 -3.62 1.12
C ARG A 80 5.55 -3.98 -0.07
N GLN A 81 5.97 -3.63 -1.29
CA GLN A 81 5.45 -4.32 -2.47
C GLN A 81 6.36 -5.52 -2.70
N ARG A 82 5.79 -6.73 -2.66
CA ARG A 82 6.48 -7.92 -3.18
C ARG A 82 6.93 -7.59 -4.59
N LYS A 83 8.22 -7.75 -4.88
CA LYS A 83 8.78 -7.64 -6.23
C LYS A 83 8.26 -8.74 -7.19
N GLU A 84 7.16 -9.42 -6.88
CA GLU A 84 6.73 -10.66 -7.54
C GLU A 84 5.90 -10.38 -8.81
N GLU A 85 4.91 -9.48 -8.77
CA GLU A 85 4.07 -9.18 -9.95
C GLU A 85 4.84 -8.47 -11.07
N GLN A 86 5.79 -7.60 -10.71
CA GLN A 86 6.65 -6.91 -11.67
C GLN A 86 7.73 -7.82 -12.28
N LYS A 87 8.11 -8.91 -11.59
CA LYS A 87 8.99 -9.95 -12.14
C LYS A 87 8.22 -10.90 -13.06
N LEU A 88 7.01 -11.29 -12.68
CA LEU A 88 6.16 -12.18 -13.47
C LEU A 88 5.73 -11.53 -14.79
N SER A 89 5.36 -10.24 -14.78
CA SER A 89 5.05 -9.46 -15.99
C SER A 89 6.25 -9.33 -16.95
N ARG A 90 7.46 -9.15 -16.43
CA ARG A 90 8.69 -9.03 -17.25
C ARG A 90 9.22 -10.38 -17.77
N HIS A 91 8.90 -11.48 -17.10
CA HIS A 91 9.29 -12.83 -17.53
C HIS A 91 8.30 -13.37 -18.57
N GLY A 92 6.99 -13.22 -18.34
CA GLY A 92 5.97 -13.66 -19.30
C GLY A 92 6.03 -12.96 -20.66
N GLN A 93 6.38 -11.66 -20.69
CA GLN A 93 6.59 -10.94 -21.96
C GLN A 93 7.85 -11.39 -22.73
N LYS A 94 8.87 -11.93 -22.05
CA LYS A 94 10.08 -12.44 -22.71
C LYS A 94 9.89 -13.83 -23.30
N GLU A 95 9.08 -14.69 -22.69
CA GLU A 95 8.80 -16.03 -23.23
C GLU A 95 7.90 -15.97 -24.46
N LEU A 96 6.88 -15.10 -24.47
CA LEU A 96 6.01 -14.90 -25.62
C LEU A 96 6.77 -14.35 -26.84
N ALA A 97 7.68 -13.39 -26.63
CA ALA A 97 8.49 -12.82 -27.71
C ALA A 97 9.48 -13.83 -28.34
N ASN A 98 9.92 -14.85 -27.58
CA ASN A 98 10.84 -15.87 -28.09
C ASN A 98 10.13 -17.01 -28.83
N MET A 99 8.83 -17.24 -28.58
CA MET A 99 8.02 -18.19 -29.36
C MET A 99 7.60 -17.62 -30.72
N GLU A 100 7.42 -16.30 -30.83
CA GLU A 100 7.01 -15.63 -32.08
C GLU A 100 8.15 -15.45 -33.10
N THR A 101 9.42 -15.57 -32.68
CA THR A 101 10.59 -15.53 -33.57
C THR A 101 11.09 -16.93 -33.99
N GLY A 102 10.40 -17.98 -33.57
CA GLY A 102 10.77 -19.38 -33.77
C GLY A 102 10.04 -20.09 -34.91
N ASP A 103 9.71 -19.40 -36.00
CA ASP A 103 9.36 -20.07 -37.26
C ASP A 103 9.72 -19.15 -38.43
N GLY A 104 10.66 -19.60 -39.26
CA GLY A 104 11.15 -18.81 -40.41
C GLY A 104 12.62 -19.03 -40.72
N GLY A 105 13.01 -20.28 -40.95
CA GLY A 105 14.34 -20.64 -41.44
C GLY A 105 14.32 -21.98 -42.16
N GLN A 106 13.86 -21.95 -43.41
CA GLN A 106 14.10 -22.95 -44.47
C GLN A 106 15.65 -23.13 -44.63
N ASP A 107 16.24 -24.26 -45.03
CA ASP A 107 15.99 -25.17 -46.15
C ASP A 107 16.59 -26.57 -45.88
#